data_AF-A0A1Y2H394-F1
#
_entry.id   AF-A0A1Y2H394-F1
#
_cell.length_a   1.000
_cell.length_b   1.000
_cell.length_c   1.000
_cell.angle_alpha   90.00
_cell.angle_beta   90.00
_cell.angle_gamma   90.00
#
_symmetry.space_group_name_H-M   'P 1'
#
loop_
_entity.id
_entity.type
_entity.pdbx_description
1 polymer ?
#
loop_
_entity_poly.entity_id
_entity_poly.type
_entity_poly.pdbx_seq_one_letter_code
_entity_poly.pdbx_strand_id
1 'polypeptide(L)'
;MFRSSIFFIALSVIFFGLLSTVSAAVIPNDEIRALGKTFQKLRKIKGHFDGGEYNKAVDAYNGEKHQVMKKLAEAFGRPSVSSVDIVSTMGPSDEIPEHILAELKRSAPQVTPPTNFKYLLYKWRGYHDYLWFRINLKNNHVFNSDWYFAYE
;
A
#
# COMPACT_ATOMS: atom_id res chain seq x y z
N MET A 1 -4.35 15.16 -73.25
CA MET A 1 -4.89 16.40 -72.66
C MET A 1 -5.82 16.04 -71.51
N PHE A 2 -5.53 16.57 -70.31
CA PHE A 2 -6.41 16.91 -69.17
C PHE A 2 -7.55 15.94 -68.76
N ARG A 3 -7.40 15.20 -67.64
CA ARG A 3 -7.69 15.53 -66.21
C ARG A 3 -9.19 15.52 -65.83
N SER A 4 -9.52 14.67 -64.85
CA SER A 4 -10.40 14.86 -63.67
C SER A 4 -11.17 13.55 -63.37
N SER A 5 -11.49 13.12 -62.15
CA SER A 5 -11.06 13.37 -60.77
C SER A 5 -11.71 12.27 -59.91
N ILE A 6 -11.04 11.94 -58.83
CA ILE A 6 -11.38 10.96 -57.79
C ILE A 6 -12.54 11.44 -56.90
N PHE A 7 -13.37 10.53 -56.39
CA PHE A 7 -14.02 10.71 -55.08
C PHE A 7 -13.94 9.40 -54.27
N PHE A 8 -12.96 9.34 -53.36
CA PHE A 8 -12.96 8.45 -52.20
C PHE A 8 -13.69 9.17 -51.07
N ILE A 9 -14.75 8.57 -50.53
CA ILE A 9 -15.36 9.01 -49.27
C ILE A 9 -14.75 8.15 -48.16
N ALA A 10 -13.81 8.72 -47.41
CA ALA A 10 -13.30 8.16 -46.17
C ALA A 10 -14.21 8.63 -45.02
N LEU A 11 -15.00 7.72 -44.45
CA LEU A 11 -15.78 7.96 -43.25
C LEU A 11 -14.87 7.77 -42.02
N SER A 12 -14.26 8.87 -41.56
CA SER A 12 -13.51 8.88 -40.31
C SER A 12 -14.49 9.00 -39.14
N VAL A 13 -14.72 7.88 -38.44
CA VAL A 13 -15.42 7.88 -37.15
C VAL A 13 -14.41 8.30 -36.09
N ILE A 14 -14.46 9.57 -35.69
CA ILE A 14 -13.68 10.09 -34.58
C ILE A 14 -14.32 9.58 -33.28
N PHE A 15 -13.73 8.55 -32.71
CA PHE A 15 -14.14 8.02 -31.40
C PHE A 15 -13.52 8.90 -30.30
N PHE A 16 -14.21 9.98 -29.91
CA PHE A 16 -13.91 10.73 -28.68
C PHE A 16 -14.38 9.90 -27.48
N GLY A 17 -13.58 8.89 -27.12
CA GLY A 17 -13.74 8.12 -25.89
C GLY A 17 -13.33 8.98 -24.70
N LEU A 18 -14.32 9.49 -23.98
CA LEU A 18 -14.20 10.20 -22.71
C LEU A 18 -13.36 9.35 -21.73
N LEU A 19 -12.11 9.74 -21.45
CA LEU A 19 -11.36 9.20 -20.31
C LEU A 19 -12.05 9.72 -19.03
N SER A 20 -13.00 8.94 -18.51
CA SER A 20 -13.45 9.10 -17.13
C SER A 20 -12.29 8.73 -16.22
N THR A 21 -11.53 9.73 -15.77
CA THR A 21 -10.57 9.56 -14.69
C THR A 21 -11.37 9.25 -13.43
N VAL A 22 -11.44 7.97 -13.05
CA VAL A 22 -11.83 7.59 -11.69
C VAL A 22 -10.72 8.13 -10.78
N SER A 23 -10.91 9.35 -10.28
CA SER A 23 -10.02 9.90 -9.26
C SER A 23 -10.28 9.09 -8.00
N ALA A 24 -9.32 8.24 -7.62
CA ALA A 24 -9.37 7.57 -6.32
C ALA A 24 -9.46 8.68 -5.26
N ALA A 25 -10.59 8.75 -4.56
CA ALA A 25 -10.84 9.79 -3.57
C ALA A 25 -9.65 9.86 -2.60
N VAL A 26 -9.06 11.05 -2.48
CA VAL A 26 -7.99 11.28 -1.51
C VAL A 26 -8.62 11.28 -0.13
N ILE A 27 -8.20 10.35 0.73
CA ILE A 27 -8.67 10.30 2.12
C ILE A 27 -8.20 11.59 2.82
N PRO A 28 -9.09 12.35 3.47
CA PRO A 28 -8.70 13.56 4.19
C PRO A 28 -7.69 13.28 5.32
N ASN A 29 -6.77 14.22 5.56
CA ASN A 29 -5.69 14.05 6.55
C ASN A 29 -6.19 13.84 7.99
N ASP A 30 -7.34 14.40 8.36
CA ASP A 30 -7.98 14.17 9.65
C ASP A 30 -8.52 12.74 9.78
N GLU A 31 -9.13 12.20 8.72
CA GLU A 31 -9.53 10.78 8.68
C GLU A 31 -8.31 9.86 8.78
N ILE A 32 -7.22 10.15 8.06
CA ILE A 32 -5.96 9.37 8.16
C ILE A 32 -5.43 9.36 9.59
N ARG A 33 -5.42 10.51 10.27
CA ARG A 33 -4.99 10.59 11.68
C ARG A 33 -5.92 9.81 12.61
N ALA A 34 -7.23 9.83 12.36
CA ALA A 34 -8.19 9.05 13.14
C ALA A 34 -7.94 7.55 12.97
N LEU A 35 -7.75 7.08 11.73
CA LEU A 35 -7.38 5.70 11.41
C LEU A 35 -6.07 5.29 12.10
N GLY A 36 -5.05 6.15 12.06
CA GLY A 36 -3.78 5.92 12.76
C GLY A 36 -3.96 5.70 14.26
N LYS A 37 -4.75 6.56 14.92
CA LYS A 37 -5.10 6.39 16.35
C LYS A 37 -5.84 5.08 16.61
N THR A 38 -6.78 4.71 15.75
CA THR A 38 -7.51 3.44 15.87
C THR A 38 -6.57 2.24 15.71
N PHE A 39 -5.69 2.25 14.70
CA PHE A 39 -4.68 1.21 14.52
C PHE A 39 -3.77 1.07 15.74
N GLN A 40 -3.27 2.20 16.26
CA GLN A 40 -2.40 2.21 17.44
C GLN A 40 -3.09 1.67 18.69
N LYS A 41 -4.42 1.82 18.82
CA LYS A 41 -5.20 1.17 19.89
C LYS A 41 -5.32 -0.33 19.65
N LEU A 42 -5.73 -0.73 18.44
CA LEU A 42 -5.97 -2.12 18.09
C LEU A 42 -4.72 -2.99 18.17
N ARG A 43 -3.54 -2.47 17.77
CA ARG A 43 -2.28 -3.23 17.83
C ARG A 43 -1.79 -3.52 19.26
N LYS A 44 -2.42 -2.95 20.29
CA LYS A 44 -2.14 -3.27 21.70
C LYS A 44 -2.96 -4.45 22.23
N ILE A 45 -4.00 -4.86 21.50
CA ILE A 45 -4.83 -6.00 21.87
C ILE A 45 -4.12 -7.27 21.39
N LYS A 46 -3.82 -8.18 22.32
CA LYS A 46 -3.28 -9.50 21.98
C LYS A 46 -4.39 -10.37 21.38
N GLY A 47 -4.23 -10.78 20.13
CA GLY A 47 -5.07 -11.77 19.46
C GLY A 47 -4.45 -13.16 19.50
N HIS A 48 -5.11 -14.12 18.87
CA HIS A 48 -4.68 -15.51 18.76
C HIS A 48 -3.23 -15.65 18.25
N PHE A 49 -2.90 -14.91 17.19
CA PHE A 49 -1.59 -14.98 16.54
C PHE A 49 -0.46 -14.28 17.32
N ASP A 50 -0.80 -13.59 18.41
CA ASP A 50 0.14 -12.99 19.36
C ASP A 50 0.08 -13.69 20.74
N GLY A 51 -0.43 -14.93 20.78
CA GLY A 51 -0.49 -15.78 21.97
C GLY A 51 -1.63 -15.44 22.94
N GLY A 52 -2.64 -14.69 22.50
CA GLY A 52 -3.87 -14.41 23.25
C GLY A 52 -5.03 -15.32 22.86
N GLU A 53 -6.20 -15.06 23.45
CA GLU A 53 -7.46 -15.62 22.96
C GLU A 53 -7.85 -14.99 21.62
N TYR A 54 -8.60 -15.72 20.81
CA TYR A 54 -9.11 -15.19 19.55
C TYR A 54 -9.96 -13.94 19.78
N ASN A 55 -9.62 -12.86 19.07
CA ASN A 55 -10.33 -11.61 19.11
C ASN A 55 -10.73 -11.18 17.69
N LYS A 56 -12.03 -11.18 17.43
CA LYS A 56 -12.61 -10.85 16.11
C LYS A 56 -12.14 -9.50 15.56
N ALA A 57 -11.87 -8.50 16.41
CA ALA A 57 -11.44 -7.18 15.94
C ALA A 57 -10.02 -7.18 15.36
N VAL A 58 -9.12 -8.04 15.86
CA VAL A 58 -7.71 -8.07 15.44
C VAL A 58 -7.32 -9.32 14.64
N ASP A 59 -8.03 -10.44 14.81
CA ASP A 59 -7.69 -11.73 14.17
C ASP A 59 -8.57 -12.08 12.95
N ALA A 60 -9.77 -11.50 12.86
CA ALA A 60 -10.68 -11.84 11.76
C ALA A 60 -10.23 -11.17 10.45
N TYR A 61 -10.30 -11.91 9.35
CA TYR A 61 -10.25 -11.29 8.03
C TYR A 61 -11.39 -10.28 7.90
N ASN A 62 -11.06 -9.08 7.42
CA ASN A 62 -11.96 -7.91 7.46
C ASN A 62 -12.46 -7.55 8.87
N GLY A 63 -11.77 -7.96 9.93
CA GLY A 63 -11.90 -7.38 11.26
C GLY A 63 -11.48 -5.90 11.26
N GLU A 64 -11.75 -5.22 12.37
CA GLU A 64 -11.51 -3.78 12.51
C GLU A 64 -10.05 -3.40 12.19
N LYS A 65 -9.08 -4.17 12.73
CA LYS A 65 -7.65 -3.91 12.51
C LYS A 65 -7.28 -4.06 11.04
N HIS A 66 -7.77 -5.10 10.38
CA HIS A 66 -7.54 -5.31 8.94
C HIS A 66 -8.12 -4.16 8.11
N GLN A 67 -9.36 -3.76 8.35
CA GLN A 67 -10.00 -2.68 7.59
C GLN A 67 -9.27 -1.34 7.76
N VAL A 68 -8.89 -1.01 8.99
CA VAL A 68 -8.12 0.21 9.29
C VAL A 68 -6.77 0.17 8.57
N MET A 69 -6.06 -0.95 8.63
CA MET A 69 -4.77 -1.10 7.95
C MET A 69 -4.90 -1.03 6.43
N LYS A 70 -5.98 -1.56 5.82
CA LYS A 70 -6.23 -1.41 4.37
C LYS A 70 -6.36 0.07 3.97
N LYS A 71 -7.16 0.85 4.70
CA LYS A 71 -7.30 2.29 4.43
C LYS A 71 -5.97 3.04 4.62
N LEU A 72 -5.19 2.69 5.66
CA LEU A 72 -3.87 3.27 5.87
C LEU A 72 -2.88 2.87 4.76
N ALA A 73 -2.93 1.63 4.27
CA ALA A 73 -2.14 1.17 3.13
C ALA A 73 -2.53 1.91 1.84
N GLU A 74 -3.81 2.16 1.59
CA GLU A 74 -4.29 2.94 0.44
C GLU A 74 -3.82 4.41 0.49
N ALA A 75 -3.75 4.98 1.69
CA ALA A 75 -3.27 6.34 1.91
C ALA A 75 -1.75 6.44 1.76
N PHE A 76 -1.00 5.51 2.36
CA PHE A 76 0.45 5.60 2.50
C PHE A 76 1.26 4.77 1.51
N GLY A 77 0.67 3.77 0.87
CA GLY A 77 1.36 2.84 -0.04
C GLY A 77 1.76 3.43 -1.39
N ARG A 78 1.51 4.72 -1.59
CA ARG A 78 1.78 5.43 -2.85
C ARG A 78 3.20 5.98 -2.86
N PRO A 79 3.87 6.02 -4.04
CA PRO A 79 5.13 6.73 -4.18
C PRO A 79 5.02 8.18 -3.67
N SER A 80 6.12 8.73 -3.16
CA SER A 80 6.22 10.11 -2.61
C SER A 80 5.54 10.35 -1.25
N VAL A 81 4.97 9.34 -0.59
CA VAL A 81 4.60 9.45 0.83
C VAL A 81 5.85 9.34 1.70
N SER A 82 6.02 10.27 2.65
CA SER A 82 7.19 10.26 3.55
C SER A 82 7.07 9.17 4.60
N SER A 83 8.18 8.50 4.91
CA SER A 83 8.20 7.53 6.01
C SER A 83 7.92 8.19 7.37
N VAL A 84 8.11 9.50 7.50
CA VAL A 84 7.81 10.27 8.72
C VAL A 84 6.30 10.34 8.95
N ASP A 85 5.51 10.52 7.88
CA ASP A 85 4.05 10.59 7.97
C ASP A 85 3.46 9.24 8.37
N ILE A 86 4.02 8.15 7.84
CA ILE A 86 3.65 6.79 8.21
C ILE A 86 3.92 6.54 9.70
N VAL A 87 5.16 6.82 10.15
CA VAL A 87 5.56 6.56 11.54
C VAL A 87 4.81 7.46 12.53
N SER A 88 4.59 8.74 12.19
CA SER A 88 3.83 9.65 13.05
C SER A 88 2.35 9.26 13.17
N THR A 89 1.77 8.64 12.12
CA THR A 89 0.37 8.23 12.09
C THR A 89 0.15 6.83 12.66
N MET A 90 0.95 5.85 12.26
CA MET A 90 0.79 4.44 12.61
C MET A 90 1.58 4.02 13.87
N GLY A 91 2.44 4.91 14.35
CA GLY A 91 3.44 4.61 15.37
C GLY A 91 4.69 3.94 14.78
N PRO A 92 5.65 3.55 15.63
CA PRO A 92 6.87 2.90 15.19
C PRO A 92 6.56 1.61 14.42
N SER A 93 7.43 1.30 13.46
CA SER A 93 7.47 -0.01 12.81
C SER A 93 7.60 -1.09 13.87
N ASP A 94 6.94 -2.21 13.65
CA ASP A 94 7.28 -3.45 14.35
C ASP A 94 8.71 -3.87 14.00
N GLU A 95 9.33 -4.63 14.90
CA GLU A 95 10.61 -5.29 14.64
C GLU A 95 10.49 -6.22 13.42
N ILE A 96 11.55 -6.30 12.64
CA ILE A 96 11.61 -7.16 11.45
C ILE A 96 12.67 -8.24 11.72
N PRO A 97 12.28 -9.49 12.00
CA PRO A 97 13.21 -10.60 12.14
C PRO A 97 14.08 -10.75 10.89
N GLU A 98 15.33 -11.19 11.08
CA GLU A 98 16.32 -11.35 10.00
C GLU A 98 15.78 -12.15 8.81
N HIS A 99 15.06 -13.26 9.08
CA HIS A 99 14.50 -14.12 8.04
C HIS A 99 13.41 -13.43 7.21
N ILE A 100 12.53 -12.64 7.85
CA ILE A 100 11.51 -11.83 7.16
C ILE A 100 12.19 -10.73 6.35
N LEU A 101 13.20 -10.06 6.92
CA LEU A 101 13.94 -9.02 6.21
C LEU A 101 14.65 -9.59 4.96
N ALA A 102 15.22 -10.79 5.07
CA ALA A 102 15.85 -11.49 3.95
C ALA A 102 14.84 -11.85 2.86
N GLU A 103 13.64 -12.31 3.22
CA GLU A 103 12.56 -12.59 2.28
C GLU A 103 12.08 -11.32 1.57
N LEU A 104 11.81 -10.24 2.31
CA LEU A 104 11.42 -8.95 1.75
C LEU A 104 12.45 -8.39 0.77
N LYS A 105 13.74 -8.59 1.04
CA LYS A 105 14.84 -8.20 0.13
C LYS A 105 14.87 -9.08 -1.11
N ARG A 106 14.61 -10.39 -0.98
CA ARG A 106 14.64 -11.35 -2.10
C ARG A 106 13.49 -11.11 -3.08
N SER A 107 12.29 -10.84 -2.56
CA SER A 107 11.09 -10.57 -3.35
C SER A 107 11.02 -9.14 -3.90
N ALA A 108 11.97 -8.28 -3.52
CA ALA A 108 11.96 -6.89 -3.91
C ALA A 108 12.30 -6.72 -5.40
N PRO A 109 11.57 -5.87 -6.16
CA PRO A 109 11.95 -5.57 -7.52
C PRO A 109 13.33 -4.91 -7.55
N GLN A 110 14.14 -5.33 -8.52
CA GLN A 110 15.42 -4.70 -8.82
C GLN A 110 15.17 -3.31 -9.41
N VAL A 111 16.02 -2.34 -9.04
CA VAL A 111 15.90 -0.97 -9.50
C VAL A 111 17.23 -0.51 -10.09
N THR A 112 17.16 0.27 -11.16
CA THR A 112 18.32 0.86 -11.82
C THR A 112 18.15 2.38 -11.84
N PRO A 113 19.10 3.16 -11.28
CA PRO A 113 20.32 2.72 -10.60
C PRO A 113 20.06 2.03 -9.25
N PRO A 114 21.01 1.22 -8.74
CA PRO A 114 20.92 0.62 -7.42
C PRO A 114 20.63 1.67 -6.35
N THR A 115 19.66 1.38 -5.49
CA THR A 115 19.18 2.30 -4.45
C THR A 115 19.11 1.56 -3.13
N ASN A 116 19.47 2.23 -2.04
CA ASN A 116 19.36 1.68 -0.70
C ASN A 116 17.93 1.83 -0.19
N PHE A 117 17.41 0.76 0.41
CA PHE A 117 16.06 0.74 0.97
C PHE A 117 16.08 0.29 2.44
N LYS A 118 15.13 0.80 3.20
CA LYS A 118 14.71 0.22 4.50
C LYS A 118 13.26 -0.25 4.38
N TYR A 119 12.83 -1.06 5.34
CA TYR A 119 11.45 -1.53 5.43
C TYR A 119 10.81 -1.02 6.71
N LEU A 120 9.54 -0.64 6.63
CA LEU A 120 8.64 -0.53 7.77
C LEU A 120 7.67 -1.71 7.70
N LEU A 121 7.41 -2.36 8.83
CA LEU A 121 6.50 -3.49 8.94
C LEU A 121 5.48 -3.20 10.03
N TYR A 122 4.21 -3.53 9.74
CA TYR A 122 3.10 -3.38 10.67
C TYR A 122 2.31 -4.68 10.71
N LYS A 123 2.32 -5.34 11.86
CA LYS A 123 1.65 -6.63 12.09
C LYS A 123 0.15 -6.49 12.09
N TRP A 124 -0.54 -7.32 11.31
CA TRP A 124 -1.98 -7.54 11.47
C TRP A 124 -2.23 -8.69 12.46
N ARG A 125 -1.75 -9.89 12.15
CA ARG A 125 -1.93 -11.11 12.97
C ARG A 125 -0.56 -11.70 13.30
N GLY A 126 0.18 -11.07 14.21
CA GLY A 126 1.59 -11.41 14.41
C GLY A 126 2.41 -11.29 13.11
N TYR A 127 3.38 -12.19 12.92
CA TYR A 127 4.12 -12.32 11.65
C TYR A 127 3.42 -13.23 10.62
N HIS A 128 2.22 -13.73 10.93
CA HIS A 128 1.42 -14.54 10.01
C HIS A 128 0.86 -13.69 8.87
N ASP A 129 0.40 -12.47 9.17
CA ASP A 129 0.00 -11.49 8.15
C ASP A 129 0.41 -10.08 8.57
N TYR A 130 1.00 -9.34 7.63
CA TYR A 130 1.52 -8.00 7.89
C TYR A 130 1.52 -7.12 6.64
N LEU A 131 1.46 -5.82 6.89
CA LEU A 131 1.65 -4.78 5.88
C LEU A 131 3.10 -4.31 5.94
N TRP A 132 3.75 -4.14 4.80
CA TRP A 132 5.10 -3.58 4.74
C TRP A 132 5.21 -2.42 3.75
N PHE A 133 6.11 -1.49 4.05
CA PHE A 133 6.49 -0.37 3.18
C PHE A 133 7.99 -0.42 2.93
N ARG A 134 8.39 -0.42 1.65
CA ARG A 134 9.79 -0.27 1.25
C ARG A 134 10.07 1.20 1.02
N ILE A 135 10.98 1.76 1.81
CA ILE A 135 11.31 3.17 1.83
C ILE A 135 12.64 3.38 1.13
N ASN A 136 12.68 4.26 0.14
CA ASN A 136 13.91 4.70 -0.50
C ASN A 136 14.69 5.59 0.48
N LEU A 137 15.91 5.20 0.84
CA LEU A 137 16.73 5.94 1.82
C LEU A 137 17.26 7.27 1.29
N LYS A 138 17.34 7.47 -0.02
CA LYS A 138 17.83 8.72 -0.62
C LYS A 138 16.89 9.89 -0.33
N ASN A 139 15.58 9.65 -0.42
CA ASN A 139 14.57 10.70 -0.26
C ASN A 139 13.63 10.44 0.94
N ASN A 140 13.76 9.30 1.63
CA ASN A 140 12.92 8.87 2.73
C ASN A 140 11.41 8.75 2.38
N HIS A 141 11.11 8.39 1.12
CA HIS A 141 9.75 8.18 0.66
C HIS A 141 9.46 6.71 0.36
N VAL A 142 8.19 6.34 0.41
CA VAL A 142 7.69 5.05 -0.06
C VAL A 142 8.07 4.88 -1.52
N PHE A 143 8.70 3.74 -1.80
CA PHE A 143 8.95 3.25 -3.14
C PHE A 143 7.84 2.30 -3.57
N ASN A 144 7.51 1.33 -2.71
CA ASN A 144 6.35 0.45 -2.83
C ASN A 144 5.92 -0.08 -1.46
N SER A 145 4.75 -0.69 -1.41
CA SER A 145 4.20 -1.38 -0.25
C SER A 145 3.36 -2.55 -0.70
N ASP A 146 3.24 -3.58 0.13
CA ASP A 146 2.33 -4.68 -0.12
C ASP A 146 1.97 -5.40 1.19
N TRP A 147 1.06 -6.37 1.07
CA TRP A 147 0.69 -7.30 2.12
C TRP A 147 1.47 -8.59 1.99
N TYR A 148 1.84 -9.16 3.13
CA TYR A 148 2.14 -10.58 3.24
C TYR A 148 0.94 -11.27 3.89
N PHE A 149 0.47 -12.34 3.26
CA PHE A 149 -0.53 -13.25 3.81
C PHE A 149 0.07 -14.66 3.80
N ALA A 150 0.05 -15.35 4.94
CA ALA A 150 0.54 -16.74 4.99
C ALA A 150 -0.42 -17.73 4.29
N TYR A 151 -1.68 -17.35 4.04
CA TYR A 151 -2.72 -18.15 3.38
C TYR A 151 -3.02 -19.52 4.02
N GLU A 152 -2.70 -19.71 5.30
CA GLU A 152 -2.99 -20.92 6.09
C GLU A 152 -4.43 -20.96 6.63
#